data_AF-A0A1F5QTM8-F1
#
_entry.id   AF-A0A1F5QTM8-F1
#
_cell.length_a   1.000
_cell.length_b   1.000
_cell.length_c   1.000
_cell.angle_alpha   90.00
_cell.angle_beta   90.00
_cell.angle_gamma   90.00
#
_symmetry.space_group_name_H-M   'P 1'
#
loop_
_entity.id
_entity.type
_entity.pdbx_description
1 polymer ?
#
loop_
_entity_poly.entity_id
_entity_poly.type
_entity_poly.pdbx_seq_one_letter_code
_entity_poly.pdbx_strand_id
1 'polypeptide(L)'
;MTPYSAQEVYDGSDGDLTLRFYAELTQHGLLGKIAVCLFRAQKCSARAKVYRGGIRGKGSYRSMAYDRKGWSLSILCLFLCEHGAELGIRFGWGRDDSQPLNSWVLYVDLPQGQVSFHSPTRMQGPDYPGVWDGQQASEERIIAFAQTVL
;
A
#
# COMPACT_ATOMS: atom_id res chain seq x y z
N MET A 1 11.58 1.11 22.66
CA MET A 1 10.23 1.60 22.29
C MET A 1 10.42 2.68 21.27
N THR A 2 9.80 2.55 20.09
CA THR A 2 9.75 3.62 19.09
C THR A 2 8.97 4.80 19.68
N PRO A 3 9.40 6.05 19.45
CA PRO A 3 8.73 7.22 20.03
C PRO A 3 7.44 7.62 19.29
N TYR A 4 6.96 6.76 18.38
CA TYR A 4 5.79 6.99 17.55
C TYR A 4 5.11 5.66 17.17
N SER A 5 3.83 5.75 16.87
CA SER A 5 2.98 4.69 16.34
C SER A 5 2.85 4.80 14.82
N ALA A 6 2.51 3.69 14.16
CA ALA A 6 2.19 3.68 12.75
C ALA A 6 1.01 4.61 12.42
N GLN A 7 0.03 4.75 13.33
CA GLN A 7 -1.11 5.66 13.18
C GLN A 7 -0.66 7.12 13.15
N GLU A 8 0.19 7.54 14.09
CA GLU A 8 0.74 8.91 14.12
C GLU A 8 1.51 9.23 12.83
N VAL A 9 2.32 8.29 12.35
CA VAL A 9 3.03 8.45 11.08
C VAL A 9 2.05 8.51 9.92
N TYR A 10 0.97 7.74 9.92
CA TYR A 10 -0.03 7.70 8.85
C TYR A 10 -0.81 9.01 8.73
N ASP A 11 -1.25 9.56 9.86
CA ASP A 11 -2.05 10.79 9.92
C ASP A 11 -1.19 12.03 9.73
N GLY A 12 0.07 11.98 10.17
CA GLY A 12 1.03 13.07 10.12
C GLY A 12 1.50 13.46 8.72
N SER A 13 2.10 14.65 8.62
CA SER A 13 2.72 15.20 7.39
C SER A 13 4.23 15.42 7.52
N ASP A 14 4.84 14.95 8.62
CA ASP A 14 6.29 15.02 8.82
C ASP A 14 6.99 13.98 7.90
N GLY A 15 7.68 14.51 6.89
CA GLY A 15 8.41 13.71 5.92
C GLY A 15 9.61 12.98 6.53
N ASP A 16 10.33 13.61 7.46
CA ASP A 16 11.51 13.02 8.10
C ASP A 16 11.10 11.92 9.07
N LEU A 17 9.99 12.09 9.78
CA LEU A 17 9.38 11.03 10.56
C LEU A 17 8.93 9.85 9.67
N THR A 18 8.28 10.14 8.54
CA THR A 18 7.85 9.10 7.60
C THR A 18 9.04 8.30 7.05
N LEU A 19 10.15 8.98 6.71
CA LEU A 19 11.36 8.33 6.21
C LEU A 19 12.03 7.47 7.29
N ARG A 20 12.09 7.96 8.53
CA ARG A 20 12.60 7.17 9.67
C ARG A 20 11.76 5.92 9.91
N PHE A 21 10.43 6.05 9.90
CA PHE A 21 9.51 4.91 10.03
C PHE A 21 9.72 3.87 8.92
N TYR A 22 9.90 4.31 7.66
CA TYR A 22 10.21 3.39 6.58
C TYR A 22 11.56 2.71 6.77
N ALA A 23 12.59 3.45 7.19
CA ALA A 23 13.91 2.88 7.46
C ALA A 23 13.85 1.84 8.58
N GLU A 24 13.15 2.12 9.67
CA GLU A 24 12.94 1.18 10.78
C GLU A 24 12.20 -0.07 10.31
N LEU A 25 11.05 0.05 9.64
CA LEU A 25 10.35 -1.11 9.08
C LEU A 25 11.27 -1.99 8.22
N THR A 26 12.09 -1.39 7.34
CA THR A 26 12.99 -2.17 6.48
C THR A 26 14.06 -2.98 7.23
N GLN A 27 14.35 -2.66 8.50
CA GLN A 27 15.25 -3.46 9.34
C GLN A 27 14.65 -4.84 9.67
N HIS A 28 13.33 -5.01 9.55
CA HIS A 28 12.61 -6.27 9.77
C HIS A 28 12.51 -7.13 8.49
N GLY A 29 13.52 -7.03 7.62
CA GLY A 29 13.69 -7.88 6.45
C GLY A 29 12.58 -7.72 5.40
N LEU A 30 12.16 -8.83 4.80
CA LEU A 30 11.18 -8.84 3.71
C LEU A 30 9.78 -8.39 4.16
N LEU A 31 9.33 -8.81 5.34
CA LEU A 31 8.06 -8.34 5.92
C LEU A 31 8.06 -6.83 6.10
N GLY A 32 9.18 -6.29 6.60
CA GLY A 32 9.44 -4.85 6.67
C GLY A 32 9.25 -4.12 5.34
N LYS A 33 9.88 -4.63 4.27
CA LYS A 33 9.78 -4.05 2.93
C LYS A 33 8.35 -4.11 2.37
N ILE A 34 7.63 -5.21 2.61
CA ILE A 34 6.22 -5.35 2.23
C ILE A 34 5.36 -4.34 3.00
N ALA A 35 5.56 -4.22 4.32
CA ALA A 35 4.87 -3.25 5.16
C ALA A 35 5.07 -1.81 4.67
N VAL A 36 6.30 -1.42 4.31
CA VAL A 36 6.57 -0.11 3.72
C VAL A 36 5.79 0.10 2.42
N CYS A 37 5.77 -0.89 1.53
CA CYS A 37 5.08 -0.74 0.25
C CYS A 37 3.56 -0.59 0.43
N LEU A 38 2.95 -1.39 1.30
CA LEU A 38 1.53 -1.30 1.65
C LEU A 38 1.20 0.04 2.30
N PHE A 39 1.95 0.42 3.33
CA PHE A 39 1.73 1.65 4.10
C PHE A 39 1.86 2.89 3.21
N ARG A 40 2.92 2.94 2.40
CA ARG A 40 3.16 4.04 1.46
C ARG A 40 2.07 4.12 0.40
N ALA A 41 1.66 2.98 -0.19
CA ALA A 41 0.57 2.95 -1.16
C ALA A 41 -0.73 3.49 -0.57
N GLN A 42 -1.08 3.06 0.64
CA GLN A 42 -2.30 3.48 1.34
C GLN A 42 -2.26 4.96 1.73
N LYS A 43 -1.16 5.43 2.32
CA LYS A 43 -0.99 6.84 2.70
C LYS A 43 -1.03 7.76 1.47
N CYS A 44 -0.36 7.39 0.39
CA CYS A 44 -0.42 8.15 -0.87
C CYS A 44 -1.83 8.18 -1.47
N SER A 45 -2.56 7.06 -1.43
CA SER A 45 -3.95 6.98 -1.89
C SER A 45 -4.87 7.93 -1.11
N ALA A 46 -4.75 7.95 0.22
CA ALA A 46 -5.52 8.85 1.08
C ALA A 46 -5.15 10.33 0.82
N ARG A 47 -3.85 10.64 0.74
CA ARG A 47 -3.36 12.00 0.45
C ARG A 47 -3.82 12.52 -0.90
N ALA A 48 -3.84 11.68 -1.94
CA ALA A 48 -4.29 12.08 -3.27
C ALA A 48 -5.74 12.60 -3.29
N LYS A 49 -6.61 12.11 -2.40
CA LYS A 49 -8.01 12.56 -2.28
C LYS A 49 -8.12 13.99 -1.71
N VAL A 50 -7.19 14.37 -0.82
CA VAL A 50 -7.21 15.68 -0.14
C VAL A 50 -6.32 16.72 -0.80
N TYR A 51 -5.29 16.31 -1.52
CA TYR A 51 -4.37 17.25 -2.18
C TYR A 51 -5.07 18.16 -3.19
N ARG A 52 -4.59 19.41 -3.24
CA ARG A 52 -5.01 20.49 -4.14
C ARG A 52 -3.77 21.17 -4.70
N GLY A 53 -3.86 21.72 -5.91
CA GLY A 53 -2.74 22.40 -6.54
C GLY A 53 -1.65 21.47 -7.09
N GLY A 54 -0.47 22.03 -7.36
CA GLY A 54 0.63 21.33 -7.98
C GLY A 54 1.80 22.24 -8.30
N ILE A 55 2.80 21.67 -8.96
CA ILE A 55 3.98 22.39 -9.42
C ILE A 55 3.82 22.66 -10.90
N ARG A 56 3.81 23.94 -11.29
CA ARG A 56 3.71 24.36 -12.70
C ARG A 56 4.80 23.68 -13.53
N GLY A 57 4.39 23.02 -14.62
CA GLY A 57 5.30 22.29 -15.51
C GLY A 57 5.73 20.90 -15.03
N LYS A 58 5.33 20.45 -13.82
CA LYS A 58 5.62 19.08 -13.33
C LYS A 58 4.38 18.23 -13.12
N GLY A 59 3.28 18.82 -12.63
CA GLY A 59 2.02 18.10 -12.42
C GLY A 59 1.33 18.46 -11.11
N SER A 60 0.14 17.87 -10.90
CA SER A 60 -0.64 18.06 -9.68
C SER A 60 -0.10 17.20 -8.53
N TYR A 61 -0.21 17.68 -7.29
CA TYR A 61 0.18 16.87 -6.13
C TYR A 61 -0.64 15.57 -6.02
N ARG A 62 -1.90 15.62 -6.48
CA ARG A 62 -2.77 14.43 -6.59
C ARG A 62 -2.18 13.39 -7.53
N SER A 63 -1.76 13.79 -8.74
CA SER A 63 -1.13 12.90 -9.72
C SER A 63 0.16 12.31 -9.14
N MET A 64 1.03 13.15 -8.58
CA MET A 64 2.29 12.70 -7.98
C MET A 64 2.08 11.68 -6.85
N ALA A 65 1.03 11.85 -6.04
CA ALA A 65 0.67 10.89 -5.00
C ALA A 65 0.17 9.56 -5.60
N TYR A 66 -0.67 9.59 -6.64
CA TYR A 66 -1.07 8.36 -7.34
C TYR A 66 0.09 7.66 -8.05
N ASP A 67 1.03 8.40 -8.63
CA ASP A 67 2.24 7.83 -9.23
C ASP A 67 3.09 7.12 -8.17
N ARG A 68 3.21 7.73 -6.98
CA ARG A 68 3.89 7.11 -5.83
C ARG A 68 3.18 5.87 -5.32
N LYS A 69 1.84 5.88 -5.30
CA LYS A 69 1.03 4.68 -5.00
C LYS A 69 1.33 3.58 -6.02
N GLY A 70 1.24 3.87 -7.32
CA GLY A 70 1.49 2.91 -8.40
C GLY A 70 2.89 2.29 -8.30
N TRP A 71 3.93 3.10 -8.11
CA TRP A 71 5.29 2.62 -7.91
C TRP A 71 5.45 1.74 -6.66
N SER A 72 4.73 2.08 -5.57
CA SER A 72 4.75 1.25 -4.36
C SER A 72 4.11 -0.10 -4.59
N LEU A 73 2.99 -0.14 -5.34
CA LEU A 73 2.32 -1.38 -5.69
C LEU A 73 3.15 -2.23 -6.66
N SER A 74 3.90 -1.65 -7.60
CA SER A 74 4.75 -2.44 -8.50
C SER A 74 5.87 -3.15 -7.73
N ILE A 75 6.48 -2.47 -6.76
CA ILE A 75 7.49 -3.07 -5.87
C ILE A 75 6.84 -4.12 -4.94
N LEU A 76 5.66 -3.83 -4.40
CA LEU A 76 4.92 -4.80 -3.60
C LEU A 76 4.68 -6.09 -4.38
N CYS A 77 4.20 -6.00 -5.62
CA CYS A 77 3.99 -7.15 -6.47
C CYS A 77 5.28 -7.93 -6.74
N LEU A 78 6.45 -7.27 -6.83
CA LEU A 78 7.75 -7.94 -6.94
C LEU A 78 8.03 -8.81 -5.72
N PHE A 79 7.98 -8.22 -4.53
CA PHE A 79 8.24 -8.96 -3.31
C PHE A 79 7.23 -10.08 -3.07
N LEU A 80 5.95 -9.87 -3.41
CA LEU A 80 4.92 -10.90 -3.26
C LEU A 80 5.07 -12.03 -4.28
N CYS A 81 5.45 -11.75 -5.54
CA CYS A 81 5.76 -12.78 -6.52
C CYS A 81 6.94 -13.65 -6.07
N GLU A 82 8.00 -13.02 -5.54
CA GLU A 82 9.25 -13.71 -5.18
C GLU A 82 9.15 -14.44 -3.84
N HIS A 83 8.46 -13.85 -2.85
CA HIS A 83 8.52 -14.29 -1.45
C HIS A 83 7.15 -14.47 -0.79
N GLY A 84 6.04 -14.12 -1.45
CA GLY A 84 4.71 -14.15 -0.85
C GLY A 84 4.33 -15.54 -0.32
N ALA A 85 4.63 -16.59 -1.09
CA ALA A 85 4.37 -17.98 -0.70
C ALA A 85 5.17 -18.40 0.54
N GLU A 86 6.46 -18.04 0.62
CA GLU A 86 7.32 -18.31 1.77
C GLU A 86 6.82 -17.60 3.04
N LEU A 87 6.33 -16.37 2.88
CA LEU A 87 5.80 -15.55 3.97
C LEU A 87 4.35 -15.89 4.33
N GLY A 88 3.73 -16.85 3.64
CA GLY A 88 2.31 -17.21 3.84
C GLY A 88 1.32 -16.11 3.43
N ILE A 89 1.76 -15.14 2.61
CA ILE A 89 0.93 -14.03 2.13
C ILE A 89 0.33 -14.42 0.79
N ARG A 90 -0.98 -14.66 0.77
CA ARG A 90 -1.73 -14.84 -0.48
C ARG A 90 -2.03 -13.48 -1.11
N PHE A 91 -1.91 -13.38 -2.42
CA PHE A 91 -2.20 -12.16 -3.14
C PHE A 91 -2.58 -12.45 -4.59
N GLY A 92 -3.08 -11.44 -5.28
CA GLY A 92 -3.31 -11.50 -6.71
C GLY A 92 -4.26 -10.42 -7.20
N TRP A 93 -4.53 -10.44 -8.50
CA TRP A 93 -5.35 -9.46 -9.19
C TRP A 93 -6.77 -9.96 -9.42
N GLY A 94 -7.75 -9.13 -9.08
CA GLY A 94 -9.12 -9.26 -9.56
C GLY A 94 -9.53 -8.07 -10.41
N ARG A 95 -10.80 -8.02 -10.77
CA ARG A 95 -11.39 -6.97 -11.58
C ARG A 95 -12.67 -6.44 -10.93
N ASP A 96 -12.82 -5.12 -10.93
CA ASP A 96 -14.00 -4.39 -10.49
C ASP A 96 -14.53 -3.56 -11.66
N ASP A 97 -15.52 -4.10 -12.37
CA ASP A 97 -16.10 -3.45 -13.55
C ASP A 97 -16.94 -2.22 -13.21
N SER A 98 -17.25 -1.97 -11.92
CA SER A 98 -17.91 -0.74 -11.47
C SER A 98 -16.95 0.47 -11.46
N GLN A 99 -15.64 0.23 -11.55
CA GLN A 99 -14.59 1.25 -11.51
C GLN A 99 -13.82 1.29 -12.85
N PRO A 100 -14.41 1.78 -13.95
CA PRO A 100 -13.85 1.61 -15.30
C PRO A 100 -12.45 2.23 -15.48
N LEU A 101 -12.13 3.29 -14.74
CA LEU A 101 -10.82 3.95 -14.80
C LEU A 101 -9.73 3.25 -13.97
N ASN A 102 -10.11 2.48 -12.94
CA ASN A 102 -9.20 1.79 -12.04
C ASN A 102 -9.68 0.35 -11.79
N SER A 103 -10.02 -0.34 -12.88
CA SER A 103 -10.77 -1.61 -12.82
C SER A 103 -9.97 -2.79 -12.27
N TRP A 104 -8.64 -2.69 -12.22
CA TRP A 104 -7.80 -3.74 -11.63
C TRP A 104 -7.73 -3.57 -10.12
N VAL A 105 -7.96 -4.64 -9.38
CA VAL A 105 -7.89 -4.63 -7.92
C VAL A 105 -6.82 -5.62 -7.48
N LEU A 106 -5.78 -5.12 -6.81
CA LEU A 106 -4.82 -5.98 -6.11
C LEU A 106 -5.41 -6.35 -4.76
N TYR A 107 -5.51 -7.64 -4.45
CA TYR A 107 -5.85 -8.15 -3.13
C TYR A 107 -4.62 -8.76 -2.47
N VAL A 108 -4.45 -8.53 -1.16
CA VAL A 108 -3.38 -9.09 -0.34
C VAL A 108 -3.97 -9.54 1.00
N ASP A 109 -3.74 -10.80 1.38
CA ASP A 109 -4.19 -11.35 2.64
C ASP A 109 -3.13 -11.13 3.71
N LEU A 110 -3.38 -10.19 4.62
CA LEU A 110 -2.54 -9.95 5.79
C LEU A 110 -3.11 -10.70 7.02
N PRO A 111 -2.32 -10.90 8.08
CA PRO A 111 -2.83 -11.43 9.35
C PRO A 111 -3.98 -10.61 9.93
N GLN A 112 -4.02 -9.30 9.67
CA GLN A 112 -5.09 -8.38 10.08
C GLN A 112 -6.34 -8.46 9.19
N GLY A 113 -6.30 -9.25 8.12
CA GLY A 113 -7.36 -9.42 7.13
C GLY A 113 -6.96 -8.95 5.73
N GLN A 114 -7.89 -9.08 4.80
CA GLN A 114 -7.65 -8.75 3.40
C GLN A 114 -7.51 -7.24 3.18
N VAL A 115 -6.58 -6.82 2.33
CA VAL A 115 -6.44 -5.43 1.92
C VAL A 115 -6.47 -5.33 0.40
N SER A 116 -6.94 -4.20 -0.12
CA SER A 116 -7.15 -4.04 -1.55
C SER A 116 -6.73 -2.67 -2.08
N PHE A 117 -6.32 -2.64 -3.34
CA PHE A 117 -5.99 -1.41 -4.05
C PHE A 117 -6.50 -1.45 -5.48
N HIS A 118 -7.38 -0.51 -5.83
CA HIS A 118 -7.69 -0.22 -7.22
C HIS A 118 -6.49 0.41 -7.93
N SER A 119 -6.30 0.01 -9.19
CA SER A 119 -5.22 0.43 -10.07
C SER A 119 -5.75 0.57 -11.52
N PRO A 120 -5.28 1.57 -12.30
CA PRO A 120 -5.60 1.66 -13.72
C PRO A 120 -4.93 0.54 -14.54
N THR A 121 -3.84 -0.04 -14.02
CA THR A 121 -3.06 -1.07 -14.70
C THR A 121 -2.91 -2.31 -13.82
N ARG A 122 -3.03 -3.49 -14.44
CA ARG A 122 -2.62 -4.76 -13.83
C ARG A 122 -1.10 -4.82 -13.85
N MET A 123 -0.48 -4.95 -12.68
CA MET A 123 0.96 -5.19 -12.60
C MET A 123 1.24 -6.70 -12.60
N GLN A 124 2.47 -7.09 -12.29
CA GLN A 124 2.83 -8.51 -12.17
C GLN A 124 2.08 -9.21 -11.04
N GLY A 125 2.00 -10.54 -11.14
CA GLY A 125 1.35 -11.39 -10.16
C GLY A 125 0.21 -12.21 -10.76
N PRO A 126 -0.25 -13.22 -10.00
CA PRO A 126 -1.32 -14.11 -10.42
C PRO A 126 -2.67 -13.40 -10.33
N ASP A 127 -3.71 -14.05 -10.85
CA ASP A 127 -5.07 -13.69 -10.49
C ASP A 127 -5.32 -14.06 -9.03
N TYR A 128 -6.14 -13.26 -8.34
CA TYR A 128 -6.42 -13.49 -6.93
C TYR A 128 -7.23 -14.79 -6.78
N PRO A 129 -6.75 -15.77 -5.99
CA PRO A 129 -7.41 -17.07 -5.89
C PRO A 129 -8.65 -17.05 -4.99
N GLY A 130 -8.86 -15.97 -4.23
CA GLY A 130 -9.97 -15.82 -3.29
C GLY A 130 -11.07 -14.89 -3.82
N VAL A 131 -12.00 -14.57 -2.92
CA VAL A 131 -13.04 -13.55 -3.14
C VAL A 131 -12.74 -12.33 -2.27
N TRP A 132 -13.23 -11.16 -2.69
CA TRP A 132 -13.20 -9.98 -1.83
C TRP A 132 -13.97 -10.27 -0.53
N ASP A 133 -13.41 -9.89 0.60
CA ASP A 133 -14.01 -10.12 1.92
C ASP A 133 -15.18 -9.18 2.25
N GLY A 134 -15.51 -8.25 1.34
CA GLY A 134 -16.61 -7.30 1.47
C GLY A 134 -16.32 -6.14 2.43
N GLN A 135 -15.10 -6.03 2.97
CA GLN A 135 -14.73 -5.01 3.96
C GLN A 135 -13.93 -3.87 3.34
N GLN A 136 -14.25 -2.64 3.74
CA GLN A 136 -13.48 -1.45 3.39
C GLN A 136 -12.42 -1.10 4.46
N ALA A 137 -11.73 -2.11 4.98
CA ALA A 137 -10.85 -1.99 6.15
C ALA A 137 -9.34 -1.93 5.80
N SER A 138 -8.99 -1.69 4.53
CA SER A 138 -7.58 -1.73 4.09
C SER A 138 -6.68 -0.75 4.83
N GLU A 139 -7.18 0.44 5.15
CA GLU A 139 -6.43 1.46 5.88
C GLU A 139 -6.02 0.99 7.27
N GLU A 140 -7.01 0.65 8.10
CA GLU A 140 -6.82 0.17 9.46
C GLU A 140 -5.92 -1.06 9.51
N ARG A 141 -6.16 -2.05 8.64
CA ARG A 141 -5.39 -3.30 8.58
C ARG A 141 -3.94 -3.07 8.21
N ILE A 142 -3.65 -2.15 7.29
CA ILE A 142 -2.27 -1.83 6.89
C ILE A 142 -1.54 -1.09 8.01
N ILE A 143 -2.21 -0.15 8.68
CA ILE A 143 -1.61 0.56 9.82
C ILE A 143 -1.30 -0.42 10.94
N ALA A 144 -2.25 -1.29 11.29
CA ALA A 144 -2.06 -2.34 12.28
C ALA A 144 -0.95 -3.32 11.88
N PHE A 145 -0.91 -3.76 10.61
CA PHE A 145 0.17 -4.62 10.11
C PHE A 145 1.54 -3.96 10.26
N ALA A 146 1.69 -2.72 9.82
CA ALA A 146 2.95 -1.99 9.95
C ALA A 146 3.35 -1.80 11.42
N GLN A 147 2.38 -1.57 12.32
CA GLN A 147 2.63 -1.50 13.76
C GLN A 147 3.10 -2.83 14.35
N THR A 148 2.62 -3.98 13.85
CA THR A 148 3.09 -5.30 14.31
C THR A 148 4.46 -5.70 13.77
N VAL A 149 4.89 -5.08 12.68
CA VAL A 149 6.20 -5.35 12.07
C VAL A 149 7.32 -4.55 12.74
N LEU A 150 7.02 -3.34 13.26
CA LEU A 150 7.90 -2.56 14.14
C LEU A 150 8.17 -3.29 15.47
#